data_AF-A0A402WNK8-F1
#
_entry.id   AF-A0A402WNK8-F1
#
_cell.length_a   1.000
_cell.length_b   1.000
_cell.length_c   1.000
_cell.angle_alpha   90.00
_cell.angle_beta   90.00
_cell.angle_gamma   90.00
#
_symmetry.space_group_name_H-M   'P 1'
#
loop_
_entity.id
_entity.type
_entity.pdbx_description
1 polymer ?
#
loop_
_entity_poly.entity_id
_entity_poly.type
_entity_poly.pdbx_seq_one_letter_code
_entity_poly.pdbx_strand_id
1 'polypeptide(L)'
;LLSRYDLAERGFETVEASPRSFDHLDGKNQPAGLVRHIFQMLFNASSKDPRTSHAQVKHNYQRLLDKIDSGETRYSAQEYRRAVQNPDYIDHLQHLCVKHPGDWYCTSDDPVWQAFFTTLLKKEAPEWYSYGIRFLNATRWMDQVPDMSRTPWHMHPLVFLDAISTSKKRGWAHSPFADLICDAESRNDYTIYNRTYPHPHPTHTEVHSKTNLTSMTLQQVMDAQAQFDMFATGRYQVTTDPLKEAVRNLNLDVNAPYDEAIQDRIFEEYIIKVKRPAIIAYLEGNGSVDDAAYACALEFASVGVKQGKPISPDPHEYEKNPDRSFVVDKNHHRIHKKRYASADGIGYYNGDKLNKVFIMPDDLIQKLKDSKNEAQ
;
A
#
# COMPACT_ATOMS: atom_id res chain seq x y z
N LEU A 1 -2.90 9.62 -1.59
CA LEU A 1 -3.36 9.28 -0.21
C LEU A 1 -4.65 8.46 -0.33
N LEU A 2 -4.68 7.24 0.21
CA LEU A 2 -5.95 6.51 0.32
C LEU A 2 -6.88 7.32 1.23
N SER A 3 -8.12 7.55 0.83
CA SER A 3 -9.08 8.20 1.73
C SER A 3 -9.16 7.39 3.02
N ARG A 4 -9.06 8.08 4.16
CA ARG A 4 -9.29 7.43 5.47
C ARG A 4 -10.68 6.80 5.59
N TYR A 5 -11.59 7.20 4.70
CA TYR A 5 -12.97 6.71 4.65
C TYR A 5 -13.21 5.67 3.54
N ASP A 6 -12.18 5.30 2.76
CA ASP A 6 -12.29 4.19 1.82
C ASP A 6 -12.08 2.87 2.57
N LEU A 7 -13.18 2.35 3.14
CA LEU A 7 -13.14 1.15 3.97
C LEU A 7 -12.88 -0.11 3.15
N ALA A 8 -13.31 -0.16 1.90
CA ALA A 8 -13.09 -1.32 1.02
C ALA A 8 -11.58 -1.53 0.80
N GLU A 9 -10.85 -0.47 0.47
CA GLU A 9 -9.39 -0.48 0.34
C GLU A 9 -8.65 -0.68 1.67
N ARG A 10 -9.37 -0.59 2.79
CA ARG A 10 -8.87 -0.91 4.13
C ARG A 10 -9.20 -2.34 4.56
N GLY A 11 -9.72 -3.16 3.65
CA GLY A 11 -10.01 -4.58 3.89
C GLY A 11 -11.43 -4.85 4.37
N PHE A 12 -12.29 -3.82 4.51
CA PHE A 12 -13.67 -4.04 4.90
C PHE A 12 -14.48 -4.60 3.75
N GLU A 13 -15.27 -5.63 4.06
CA GLU A 13 -16.26 -6.20 3.16
C GLU A 13 -17.66 -5.93 3.71
N THR A 14 -18.64 -5.72 2.84
CA THR A 14 -20.03 -5.48 3.24
C THR A 14 -20.94 -6.62 2.82
N VAL A 15 -21.86 -7.03 3.70
CA VAL A 15 -22.91 -8.00 3.40
C VAL A 15 -24.25 -7.54 3.95
N GLU A 16 -25.30 -7.68 3.14
CA GLU A 16 -26.68 -7.47 3.60
C GLU A 16 -27.29 -8.81 4.04
N ALA A 17 -27.87 -8.84 5.24
CA ALA A 17 -28.42 -10.03 5.84
C ALA A 17 -29.91 -9.86 6.16
N SER A 18 -30.72 -10.79 5.67
CA SER A 18 -32.16 -10.90 5.95
C SER A 18 -32.44 -12.23 6.68
N PRO A 19 -32.15 -12.32 7.99
CA PRO A 19 -32.31 -13.55 8.76
C PRO A 19 -33.78 -13.95 8.91
N ARG A 20 -34.03 -15.27 8.99
CA ARG A 20 -35.33 -15.81 9.43
C ARG A 20 -35.48 -15.81 10.96
N SER A 21 -34.36 -15.89 11.69
CA SER A 21 -34.27 -15.95 13.14
C SER A 21 -32.93 -15.34 13.59
N PHE A 22 -32.87 -14.82 14.82
CA PHE A 22 -31.60 -14.45 15.46
C PHE A 22 -30.76 -15.67 15.88
N ASP A 23 -31.35 -16.87 15.91
CA ASP A 23 -30.58 -18.12 16.03
C ASP A 23 -30.07 -18.56 14.65
N HIS A 24 -28.91 -18.04 14.27
CA HIS A 24 -28.24 -18.41 13.02
C HIS A 24 -27.65 -19.82 13.05
N LEU A 25 -27.52 -20.44 14.23
CA LEU A 25 -26.90 -21.75 14.39
C LEU A 25 -27.74 -22.70 15.27
N ASP A 26 -28.97 -23.00 14.82
CA ASP A 26 -29.97 -23.78 15.57
C ASP A 26 -29.68 -25.30 15.70
N GLY A 27 -28.67 -25.78 14.95
CA GLY A 27 -28.27 -27.20 14.91
C GLY A 27 -29.25 -28.14 14.18
N LYS A 28 -30.34 -27.59 13.62
CA LYS A 28 -31.42 -28.34 12.94
C LYS A 28 -31.45 -28.05 11.45
N ASN A 29 -31.29 -26.80 11.04
CA ASN A 29 -31.34 -26.38 9.64
C ASN A 29 -29.96 -25.94 9.19
N GLN A 30 -29.51 -26.34 8.00
CA GLN A 30 -28.24 -25.83 7.48
C GLN A 30 -28.25 -24.30 7.49
N PRO A 31 -27.18 -23.66 8.00
CA PRO A 31 -27.17 -22.23 8.13
C PRO A 31 -27.03 -21.59 6.73
N ALA A 32 -27.74 -20.50 6.49
CA ALA A 32 -27.79 -19.85 5.18
C ALA A 32 -27.47 -18.35 5.29
N GLY A 33 -27.42 -17.66 4.14
CA GLY A 33 -27.22 -16.21 4.08
C GLY A 33 -25.90 -15.79 4.72
N LEU A 34 -25.97 -15.00 5.80
CA LEU A 34 -24.82 -14.44 6.51
C LEU A 34 -23.80 -15.50 6.92
N VAL A 35 -24.23 -16.62 7.48
CA VAL A 35 -23.28 -17.66 7.94
C VAL A 35 -22.55 -18.27 6.76
N ARG A 36 -23.26 -18.65 5.69
CA ARG A 36 -22.63 -19.18 4.48
C ARG A 36 -21.64 -18.17 3.88
N HIS A 37 -22.00 -16.88 3.86
CA HIS A 37 -21.12 -15.81 3.41
C HIS A 37 -19.83 -15.73 4.25
N ILE A 38 -19.93 -15.77 5.59
CA ILE A 38 -18.76 -15.80 6.48
C ILE A 38 -17.85 -17.00 6.14
N PHE A 39 -18.41 -18.20 5.95
CA PHE A 39 -17.62 -19.37 5.57
C PHE A 39 -16.98 -19.25 4.20
N GLN A 40 -17.65 -18.61 3.23
CA GLN A 40 -17.09 -18.34 1.91
C GLN A 40 -15.91 -17.37 2.00
N MET A 41 -16.04 -16.30 2.77
CA MET A 41 -14.98 -15.34 3.03
C MET A 41 -13.77 -16.02 3.68
N LEU A 42 -13.97 -16.85 4.71
CA LEU A 42 -12.90 -17.60 5.37
C LEU A 42 -12.25 -18.64 4.45
N PHE A 43 -13.02 -19.29 3.58
CA PHE A 43 -12.48 -20.17 2.55
C PHE A 43 -11.58 -19.40 1.55
N ASN A 44 -12.04 -18.25 1.07
CA ASN A 44 -11.28 -17.41 0.15
C ASN A 44 -9.97 -16.93 0.78
N ALA A 45 -10.02 -16.50 2.05
CA ALA A 45 -8.85 -16.08 2.82
C ALA A 45 -7.83 -17.22 2.98
N SER A 46 -8.28 -18.38 3.49
CA SER A 46 -7.41 -19.54 3.68
C SER A 46 -6.85 -20.14 2.38
N SER A 47 -7.54 -19.95 1.25
CA SER A 47 -7.05 -20.41 -0.06
C SER A 47 -5.89 -19.58 -0.59
N LYS A 48 -5.75 -18.33 -0.14
CA LYS A 48 -4.66 -17.41 -0.48
C LYS A 48 -3.50 -17.45 0.52
N ASP A 49 -3.58 -18.28 1.55
CA ASP A 49 -2.58 -18.37 2.61
C ASP A 49 -1.33 -19.14 2.13
N PRO A 50 -0.13 -18.52 2.10
CA PRO A 50 1.09 -19.16 1.62
C PRO A 50 1.72 -20.10 2.66
N ARG A 51 1.26 -20.09 3.93
CA ARG A 51 1.88 -20.86 5.01
C ARG A 51 1.60 -22.35 4.84
N THR A 52 2.64 -23.17 4.68
CA THR A 52 2.51 -24.62 4.50
C THR A 52 1.80 -25.31 5.67
N SER A 53 1.99 -24.81 6.90
CA SER A 53 1.28 -25.29 8.10
C SER A 53 -0.24 -25.12 8.03
N HIS A 54 -0.73 -24.20 7.20
CA HIS A 54 -2.14 -23.83 7.06
C HIS A 54 -2.82 -24.51 5.86
N ALA A 55 -2.11 -25.36 5.12
CA ALA A 55 -2.59 -25.99 3.89
C ALA A 55 -3.91 -26.78 4.05
N GLN A 56 -4.18 -27.30 5.27
CA GLN A 56 -5.41 -28.04 5.58
C GLN A 56 -6.61 -27.15 5.89
N VAL A 57 -6.41 -25.87 6.20
CA VAL A 57 -7.49 -24.98 6.66
C VAL A 57 -8.51 -24.73 5.55
N LYS A 58 -8.04 -24.48 4.32
CA LYS A 58 -8.93 -24.32 3.15
C LYS A 58 -9.81 -25.54 2.90
N HIS A 59 -9.27 -26.75 3.10
CA HIS A 59 -10.02 -27.99 2.94
C HIS A 59 -11.09 -28.14 4.02
N ASN A 60 -10.81 -27.70 5.25
CA ASN A 60 -11.81 -27.68 6.30
C ASN A 60 -12.96 -26.70 6.01
N TYR A 61 -12.66 -25.47 5.56
CA TYR A 61 -13.74 -24.53 5.21
C TYR A 61 -14.52 -24.97 3.98
N GLN A 62 -13.87 -25.57 2.96
CA GLN A 62 -14.57 -26.16 1.82
C GLN A 62 -15.54 -27.25 2.29
N ARG A 63 -15.09 -28.17 3.16
CA ARG A 63 -15.95 -29.22 3.73
C ARG A 63 -17.17 -28.64 4.46
N LEU A 64 -17.00 -27.54 5.19
CA LEU A 64 -18.11 -26.88 5.90
C LEU A 64 -19.07 -26.21 4.92
N LEU A 65 -18.58 -25.56 3.87
CA LEU A 65 -19.40 -25.00 2.79
C LEU A 65 -20.20 -26.09 2.06
N ASP A 66 -19.54 -27.18 1.69
CA ASP A 66 -20.18 -28.32 1.02
C ASP A 66 -21.31 -28.90 1.90
N LYS A 67 -21.11 -28.93 3.22
CA LYS A 67 -22.12 -29.38 4.18
C LYS A 67 -23.29 -28.39 4.32
N ILE A 68 -23.04 -27.08 4.26
CA ILE A 68 -24.10 -26.08 4.16
C ILE A 68 -24.94 -26.32 2.91
N ASP A 69 -24.27 -26.52 1.77
CA ASP A 69 -24.89 -26.61 0.45
C ASP A 69 -25.54 -27.98 0.20
N SER A 70 -25.19 -29.02 0.96
CA SER A 70 -25.80 -30.35 0.83
C SER A 70 -27.24 -30.44 1.31
N GLY A 71 -27.69 -29.50 2.15
CA GLY A 71 -29.04 -29.49 2.72
C GLY A 71 -29.29 -30.59 3.76
N GLU A 72 -28.24 -31.21 4.32
CA GLU A 72 -28.37 -32.21 5.38
C GLU A 72 -29.16 -31.70 6.60
N THR A 73 -30.04 -32.53 7.14
CA THR A 73 -31.00 -32.12 8.19
C THR A 73 -30.41 -31.94 9.59
N ARG A 74 -29.10 -32.20 9.80
CA ARG A 74 -28.44 -32.03 11.10
C ARG A 74 -26.98 -31.66 10.93
N TYR A 75 -26.53 -30.71 11.72
CA TYR A 75 -25.12 -30.31 11.76
C TYR A 75 -24.71 -29.90 13.18
N SER A 76 -23.40 -29.83 13.42
CA SER A 76 -22.88 -29.41 14.72
C SER A 76 -22.76 -27.89 14.76
N ALA A 77 -23.69 -27.22 15.45
CA ALA A 77 -23.58 -25.78 15.70
C ALA A 77 -22.25 -25.40 16.37
N GLN A 78 -21.72 -26.27 17.24
CA GLN A 78 -20.45 -26.03 17.93
C GLN A 78 -19.23 -26.09 17.00
N GLU A 79 -19.25 -26.97 15.99
CA GLU A 79 -18.21 -27.06 14.97
C GLU A 79 -18.11 -25.73 14.20
N TYR A 80 -19.26 -25.18 13.80
CA TYR A 80 -19.34 -23.93 13.05
C TYR A 80 -18.92 -22.74 13.91
N ARG A 81 -19.36 -22.66 15.17
CA ARG A 81 -18.92 -21.60 16.10
C ARG A 81 -17.41 -21.57 16.28
N ARG A 82 -16.78 -22.74 16.45
CA ARG A 82 -15.32 -22.85 16.58
C ARG A 82 -14.60 -22.46 15.29
N ALA A 83 -15.13 -22.86 14.14
CA ALA A 83 -14.52 -22.56 12.85
C ALA A 83 -14.51 -21.05 12.53
N VAL A 84 -15.56 -20.31 12.93
CA VAL A 84 -15.60 -18.85 12.77
C VAL A 84 -14.60 -18.13 13.68
N GLN A 85 -14.22 -18.73 14.81
CA GLN A 85 -13.30 -18.16 15.80
C GLN A 85 -11.82 -18.48 15.53
N ASN A 86 -11.45 -18.83 14.29
CA ASN A 86 -10.07 -19.16 13.95
C ASN A 86 -9.15 -17.92 14.06
N PRO A 87 -8.18 -17.87 14.99
CA PRO A 87 -7.32 -16.71 15.20
C PRO A 87 -6.53 -16.29 13.95
N ASP A 88 -6.17 -17.24 13.08
CA ASP A 88 -5.38 -16.96 11.88
C ASP A 88 -6.16 -16.16 10.81
N TYR A 89 -7.48 -16.17 10.87
CA TYR A 89 -8.36 -15.51 9.88
C TYR A 89 -9.41 -14.61 10.53
N ILE A 90 -9.28 -14.35 11.84
CA ILE A 90 -10.25 -13.57 12.60
C ILE A 90 -10.36 -12.13 12.09
N ASP A 91 -9.27 -11.62 11.51
CA ASP A 91 -9.20 -10.28 10.93
C ASP A 91 -10.24 -10.07 9.83
N HIS A 92 -10.48 -11.08 8.98
CA HIS A 92 -11.52 -11.02 7.94
C HIS A 92 -12.91 -10.88 8.53
N LEU A 93 -13.19 -11.58 9.64
CA LEU A 93 -14.47 -11.47 10.35
C LEU A 93 -14.62 -10.09 11.00
N GLN A 94 -13.54 -9.54 11.56
CA GLN A 94 -13.57 -8.23 12.22
C GLN A 94 -13.72 -7.08 11.22
N HIS A 95 -13.26 -7.27 9.98
CA HIS A 95 -13.44 -6.34 8.87
C HIS A 95 -14.80 -6.50 8.15
N LEU A 96 -15.65 -7.43 8.56
CA LEU A 96 -16.97 -7.60 7.97
C LEU A 96 -17.97 -6.58 8.52
N CYS A 97 -18.58 -5.80 7.61
CA CYS A 97 -19.69 -4.90 7.88
C CYS A 97 -21.00 -5.57 7.47
N VAL A 98 -21.93 -5.76 8.41
CA VAL A 98 -23.17 -6.50 8.17
C VAL A 98 -24.37 -5.57 8.31
N LYS A 99 -25.20 -5.46 7.28
CA LYS A 99 -26.51 -4.81 7.40
C LYS A 99 -27.53 -5.82 7.92
N HIS A 100 -28.03 -5.62 9.13
CA HIS A 100 -28.81 -6.64 9.84
C HIS A 100 -29.86 -6.01 10.76
N PRO A 101 -31.06 -6.62 10.93
CA PRO A 101 -32.02 -6.16 11.92
C PRO A 101 -31.42 -6.18 13.33
N GLY A 102 -31.60 -5.08 14.08
CA GLY A 102 -31.05 -4.93 15.43
C GLY A 102 -32.06 -5.31 16.51
N ASP A 103 -31.56 -5.84 17.62
CA ASP A 103 -32.28 -6.00 18.89
C ASP A 103 -32.73 -4.64 19.48
N TRP A 104 -32.05 -3.55 19.12
CA TRP A 104 -32.39 -2.20 19.56
C TRP A 104 -33.55 -1.54 18.79
N TYR A 105 -33.99 -2.15 17.68
CA TYR A 105 -35.14 -1.66 16.88
C TYR A 105 -36.33 -2.61 16.93
N CYS A 106 -36.08 -3.92 16.81
CA CYS A 106 -37.13 -4.94 16.79
C CYS A 106 -37.66 -5.26 18.20
N THR A 107 -38.88 -5.79 18.25
CA THR A 107 -39.63 -6.23 19.44
C THR A 107 -39.80 -7.74 19.44
N SER A 108 -40.31 -8.29 20.55
CA SER A 108 -40.72 -9.69 20.61
C SER A 108 -41.79 -10.09 19.58
N ASP A 109 -42.53 -9.13 19.03
CA ASP A 109 -43.60 -9.38 18.07
C ASP A 109 -43.08 -9.48 16.62
N ASP A 110 -41.83 -9.11 16.38
CA ASP A 110 -41.22 -9.20 15.07
C ASP A 110 -40.95 -10.67 14.68
N PRO A 111 -41.17 -11.07 13.41
CA PRO A 111 -41.03 -12.47 12.97
C PRO A 111 -39.67 -13.10 13.32
N VAL A 112 -38.59 -12.31 13.24
CA VAL A 112 -37.23 -12.76 13.54
C VAL A 112 -37.05 -13.13 15.02
N TRP A 113 -37.76 -12.46 15.94
CA TRP A 113 -37.75 -12.75 17.37
C TRP A 113 -38.76 -13.82 17.74
N GLN A 114 -39.93 -13.86 17.08
CA GLN A 114 -40.90 -14.95 17.27
C GLN A 114 -40.30 -16.31 16.88
N ALA A 115 -39.44 -16.35 15.85
CA ALA A 115 -38.70 -17.54 15.47
C ALA A 115 -37.68 -17.99 16.53
N PHE A 116 -37.14 -17.06 17.33
CA PHE A 116 -36.23 -17.34 18.44
C PHE A 116 -36.99 -17.76 19.71
N PHE A 117 -38.00 -16.98 20.11
CA PHE A 117 -38.85 -17.19 21.28
C PHE A 117 -39.93 -18.25 21.02
N THR A 118 -39.49 -19.49 20.77
CA THR A 118 -40.36 -20.62 20.48
C THR A 118 -41.23 -21.05 21.66
N THR A 119 -42.34 -21.73 21.37
CA THR A 119 -43.18 -22.38 22.39
C THR A 119 -42.42 -23.45 23.18
N LEU A 120 -41.43 -24.09 22.56
CA LEU A 120 -40.54 -25.03 23.23
C LEU A 120 -39.67 -24.34 24.27
N LEU A 121 -39.02 -23.22 23.90
CA LEU A 121 -38.22 -22.43 24.84
C LEU A 121 -39.06 -21.94 26.02
N LYS A 122 -40.30 -21.50 25.76
CA LYS A 122 -41.24 -21.10 26.81
C LYS A 122 -41.56 -22.24 27.79
N LYS A 123 -41.60 -23.48 27.31
CA LYS A 123 -41.89 -24.67 28.13
C LYS A 123 -40.66 -25.16 28.90
N GLU A 124 -39.51 -25.22 28.25
CA GLU A 124 -38.28 -25.79 28.81
C GLU A 124 -37.53 -24.80 29.72
N ALA A 125 -37.62 -23.50 29.43
CA ALA A 125 -36.94 -22.45 30.18
C ALA A 125 -37.84 -21.19 30.34
N PRO A 126 -38.96 -21.29 31.09
CA PRO A 126 -39.94 -20.21 31.20
C PRO A 126 -39.39 -18.90 31.78
N GLU A 127 -38.44 -19.00 32.72
CA GLU A 127 -37.78 -17.84 33.32
C GLU A 127 -36.91 -17.11 32.30
N TRP A 128 -36.10 -17.85 31.52
CA TRP A 128 -35.28 -17.31 30.44
C TRP A 128 -36.12 -16.69 29.34
N TYR A 129 -37.22 -17.34 28.96
CA TYR A 129 -38.17 -16.79 28.00
C TYR A 129 -38.72 -15.45 28.48
N SER A 130 -39.24 -15.41 29.70
CA SER A 130 -39.85 -14.20 30.28
C SER A 130 -38.84 -13.07 30.47
N TYR A 131 -37.62 -13.41 30.91
CA TYR A 131 -36.51 -12.48 31.01
C TYR A 131 -36.12 -11.92 29.64
N GLY A 132 -35.96 -12.77 28.63
CA GLY A 132 -35.54 -12.39 27.29
C GLY A 132 -36.52 -11.43 26.61
N ILE A 133 -37.82 -11.70 26.71
CA ILE A 133 -38.88 -10.81 26.21
C ILE A 133 -38.83 -9.45 26.92
N ARG A 134 -38.70 -9.45 28.25
CA ARG A 134 -38.63 -8.21 29.04
C ARG A 134 -37.38 -7.40 28.71
N PHE A 135 -36.22 -8.05 28.60
CA PHE A 135 -34.95 -7.42 28.25
C PHE A 135 -35.05 -6.77 26.87
N LEU A 136 -35.47 -7.54 25.85
CA LEU A 136 -35.60 -7.04 24.48
C LEU A 136 -36.51 -5.81 24.39
N ASN A 137 -37.67 -5.86 25.04
CA ASN A 137 -38.60 -4.74 25.01
C ASN A 137 -38.08 -3.52 25.79
N ALA A 138 -37.23 -3.71 26.80
CA ALA A 138 -36.62 -2.62 27.56
C ALA A 138 -35.38 -2.01 26.89
N THR A 139 -34.66 -2.77 26.04
CA THR A 139 -33.48 -2.30 25.32
C THR A 139 -33.77 -1.74 23.92
N ARG A 140 -35.04 -1.74 23.52
CA ARG A 140 -35.49 -1.11 22.28
C ARG A 140 -35.54 0.42 22.44
N TRP A 141 -34.79 1.13 21.60
CA TRP A 141 -34.74 2.59 21.60
C TRP A 141 -34.57 3.19 20.20
N MET A 142 -34.02 2.44 19.23
CA MET A 142 -33.69 3.00 17.92
C MET A 142 -34.92 3.44 17.13
N ASP A 143 -36.08 2.81 17.34
CA ASP A 143 -37.33 3.19 16.68
C ASP A 143 -37.86 4.57 17.12
N GLN A 144 -37.38 5.07 18.27
CA GLN A 144 -37.77 6.37 18.83
C GLN A 144 -36.86 7.50 18.33
N VAL A 145 -35.77 7.19 17.61
CA VAL A 145 -34.79 8.17 17.14
C VAL A 145 -35.02 8.42 15.65
N PRO A 146 -35.22 9.68 15.22
CA PRO A 146 -35.34 10.02 13.81
C PRO A 146 -34.17 9.51 12.97
N ASP A 147 -34.44 9.11 11.73
CA ASP A 147 -33.47 8.63 10.73
C ASP A 147 -32.74 7.33 11.06
N MET A 148 -33.05 6.68 12.20
CA MET A 148 -32.54 5.33 12.49
C MET A 148 -33.30 4.26 11.70
N SER A 149 -32.53 3.37 11.06
CA SER A 149 -33.07 2.26 10.28
C SER A 149 -33.32 1.03 11.15
N ARG A 150 -34.33 0.23 10.76
CA ARG A 150 -34.55 -1.12 11.30
C ARG A 150 -33.38 -2.06 11.02
N THR A 151 -32.66 -1.84 9.93
CA THR A 151 -31.53 -2.64 9.47
C THR A 151 -30.27 -1.76 9.33
N PRO A 152 -29.66 -1.35 10.46
CA PRO A 152 -28.42 -0.58 10.43
C PRO A 152 -27.24 -1.46 9.99
N TRP A 153 -26.13 -0.81 9.64
CA TRP A 153 -24.83 -1.45 9.45
C TRP A 153 -24.15 -1.69 10.79
N HIS A 154 -23.74 -2.94 11.02
CA HIS A 154 -22.97 -3.37 12.19
C HIS A 154 -21.53 -3.64 11.76
N MET A 155 -20.57 -3.23 12.58
CA MET A 155 -19.14 -3.39 12.30
C MET A 155 -18.37 -3.54 13.61
N HIS A 156 -17.15 -4.09 13.57
CA HIS A 156 -16.31 -4.16 14.75
C HIS A 156 -15.78 -2.75 15.12
N PRO A 157 -16.14 -2.18 16.28
CA PRO A 157 -15.89 -0.77 16.58
C PRO A 157 -14.39 -0.45 16.67
N LEU A 158 -13.59 -1.33 17.28
CA LEU A 158 -12.15 -1.08 17.44
C LEU A 158 -11.37 -1.20 16.13
N VAL A 159 -11.66 -2.21 15.30
CA VAL A 159 -11.01 -2.39 14.00
C VAL A 159 -11.38 -1.26 13.04
N PHE A 160 -12.65 -0.80 13.06
CA PHE A 160 -13.05 0.40 12.33
C PHE A 160 -12.26 1.63 12.77
N LEU A 161 -12.19 1.89 14.09
CA LEU A 161 -11.46 3.05 14.62
C LEU A 161 -9.95 2.97 14.30
N ASP A 162 -9.34 1.80 14.45
CA ASP A 162 -7.93 1.57 14.11
C ASP A 162 -7.67 1.86 12.63
N ALA A 163 -8.52 1.30 11.75
CA ALA A 163 -8.43 1.54 10.32
C ALA A 163 -8.51 3.04 10.02
N ILE A 164 -9.52 3.76 10.48
CA ILE A 164 -9.64 5.20 10.15
C ILE A 164 -8.65 6.12 10.88
N SER A 165 -7.91 5.59 11.86
CA SER A 165 -6.89 6.33 12.64
C SER A 165 -5.53 6.35 11.93
N THR A 166 -5.24 5.34 11.11
CA THR A 166 -3.96 5.20 10.39
C THR A 166 -4.08 5.77 8.97
N SER A 167 -3.29 6.78 8.63
CA SER A 167 -3.08 7.16 7.23
C SER A 167 -2.20 6.09 6.57
N LYS A 168 -2.78 5.12 5.86
CA LYS A 168 -2.00 4.26 4.95
C LYS A 168 -1.40 5.17 3.87
N LYS A 169 -0.11 5.51 3.98
CA LYS A 169 0.64 6.26 2.96
C LYS A 169 0.88 5.32 1.76
N ARG A 170 -0.16 5.08 0.96
CA ARG A 170 -0.15 4.18 -0.21
C ARG A 170 0.27 4.92 -1.47
N GLY A 171 1.39 5.60 -1.39
CA GLY A 171 2.03 6.25 -2.52
C GLY A 171 3.27 5.46 -2.92
N TRP A 172 3.70 5.56 -4.17
CA TRP A 172 4.91 4.87 -4.64
C TRP A 172 6.15 5.27 -3.84
N ALA A 173 6.15 6.42 -3.15
CA ALA A 173 7.16 6.84 -2.18
C ALA A 173 7.43 5.81 -1.08
N HIS A 174 6.43 5.03 -0.64
CA HIS A 174 6.58 4.05 0.44
C HIS A 174 6.42 2.61 -0.06
N SER A 175 6.77 2.40 -1.32
CA SER A 175 6.77 1.06 -1.91
C SER A 175 8.13 0.39 -1.71
N PRO A 176 8.19 -0.96 -1.77
CA PRO A 176 9.44 -1.70 -1.64
C PRO A 176 10.60 -1.21 -2.52
N PHE A 177 10.32 -0.72 -3.73
CA PHE A 177 11.38 -0.19 -4.62
C PHE A 177 11.87 1.18 -4.17
N ALA A 178 10.97 2.06 -3.74
CA ALA A 178 11.33 3.39 -3.25
C ALA A 178 12.10 3.28 -1.94
N ASP A 179 11.68 2.41 -1.02
CA ASP A 179 12.37 2.15 0.24
C ASP A 179 13.79 1.60 0.04
N LEU A 180 13.97 0.71 -0.96
CA LEU A 180 15.29 0.19 -1.34
C LEU A 180 16.22 1.32 -1.84
N ILE A 181 15.74 2.13 -2.78
CA ILE A 181 16.52 3.25 -3.35
C ILE A 181 16.85 4.26 -2.25
N CYS A 182 15.85 4.68 -1.49
CA CYS A 182 16.00 5.71 -0.48
C CYS A 182 16.83 5.24 0.72
N ASP A 183 16.87 3.94 1.05
CA ASP A 183 17.82 3.45 2.04
C ASP A 183 19.27 3.65 1.58
N ALA A 184 19.55 3.36 0.31
CA ALA A 184 20.89 3.52 -0.26
C ALA A 184 21.28 5.01 -0.44
N GLU A 185 20.33 5.86 -0.83
CA GLU A 185 20.58 7.29 -1.08
C GLU A 185 20.67 8.11 0.22
N SER A 186 19.83 7.81 1.22
CA SER A 186 19.62 8.69 2.37
C SER A 186 19.36 7.96 3.70
N ARG A 187 19.43 6.62 3.74
CA ARG A 187 18.92 5.82 4.88
C ARG A 187 17.46 6.12 5.22
N ASN A 188 16.66 6.43 4.19
CA ASN A 188 15.26 6.85 4.32
C ASN A 188 15.04 8.12 5.18
N ASP A 189 16.07 8.97 5.35
CA ASP A 189 16.00 10.18 6.19
C ASP A 189 15.63 11.43 5.37
N TYR A 190 14.47 12.03 5.66
CA TYR A 190 14.02 13.28 5.03
C TYR A 190 14.82 14.52 5.42
N THR A 191 15.63 14.43 6.47
CA THR A 191 16.41 15.55 7.05
C THR A 191 17.86 15.57 6.59
N ILE A 192 18.28 14.63 5.75
CA ILE A 192 19.68 14.49 5.34
C ILE A 192 19.98 15.36 4.11
N TYR A 193 21.19 15.89 4.01
CA TYR A 193 21.69 16.43 2.75
C TYR A 193 23.19 16.19 2.61
N ASN A 194 23.65 16.17 1.37
CA ASN A 194 25.06 16.10 1.04
C ASN A 194 25.58 17.46 0.60
N ARG A 195 26.81 17.78 0.95
CA ARG A 195 27.58 18.91 0.42
C ARG A 195 28.78 18.39 -0.36
N THR A 196 29.18 19.09 -1.42
CA THR A 196 30.39 18.74 -2.19
C THR A 196 31.37 19.89 -2.23
N TYR A 197 32.67 19.60 -2.39
CA TYR A 197 33.74 20.62 -2.47
C TYR A 197 35.04 20.05 -3.04
N PRO A 198 35.98 20.89 -3.52
CA PRO A 198 35.82 22.33 -3.81
C PRO A 198 35.05 22.58 -5.12
N HIS A 199 34.45 23.76 -5.27
CA HIS A 199 33.83 24.17 -6.54
C HIS A 199 34.82 24.94 -7.42
N PRO A 200 34.76 24.81 -8.77
CA PRO A 200 33.69 24.16 -9.55
C PRO A 200 33.87 22.65 -9.79
N HIS A 201 34.98 22.04 -9.37
CA HIS A 201 35.30 20.63 -9.62
C HIS A 201 35.34 19.82 -8.30
N PRO A 202 34.17 19.38 -7.80
CA PRO A 202 34.09 18.69 -6.51
C PRO A 202 34.86 17.37 -6.53
N THR A 203 35.57 17.09 -5.44
CA THR A 203 36.32 15.85 -5.22
C THR A 203 36.00 15.18 -3.88
N HIS A 204 35.23 15.87 -3.02
CA HIS A 204 34.82 15.41 -1.71
C HIS A 204 33.31 15.55 -1.56
N THR A 205 32.72 14.65 -0.77
CA THR A 205 31.32 14.67 -0.36
C THR A 205 31.25 14.56 1.16
N GLU A 206 30.48 15.46 1.77
CA GLU A 206 30.18 15.49 3.21
C GLU A 206 28.68 15.28 3.43
N VAL A 207 28.33 14.41 4.39
CA VAL A 207 26.94 14.04 4.70
C VAL A 207 26.51 14.73 5.99
N HIS A 208 25.39 15.46 5.96
CA HIS A 208 24.79 16.09 7.14
C HIS A 208 23.44 15.43 7.46
N SER A 209 23.30 14.88 8.67
CA SER A 209 22.06 14.25 9.16
C SER A 209 21.50 14.97 10.39
N LYS A 210 20.23 14.69 10.73
CA LYS A 210 19.50 15.34 11.86
C LYS A 210 19.48 16.87 11.75
N THR A 211 19.25 17.36 10.54
CA THR A 211 19.27 18.80 10.23
C THR A 211 17.86 19.40 10.32
N ASN A 212 17.73 20.71 10.11
CA ASN A 212 16.45 21.41 10.02
C ASN A 212 15.86 21.44 8.60
N LEU A 213 16.34 20.60 7.67
CA LEU A 213 15.97 20.62 6.25
C LEU A 213 14.44 20.60 6.03
N THR A 214 13.71 19.75 6.75
CA THR A 214 12.24 19.61 6.60
C THR A 214 11.45 20.83 7.07
N SER A 215 12.09 21.72 7.84
CA SER A 215 11.51 23.00 8.29
C SER A 215 11.92 24.17 7.41
N MET A 216 12.88 24.00 6.49
CA MET A 216 13.26 25.02 5.52
C MET A 216 12.18 25.12 4.43
N THR A 217 11.96 26.32 3.90
CA THR A 217 11.11 26.50 2.71
C THR A 217 11.80 25.97 1.46
N LEU A 218 11.02 25.58 0.45
CA LEU A 218 11.54 25.21 -0.88
C LEU A 218 12.50 26.27 -1.44
N GLN A 219 12.17 27.56 -1.31
CA GLN A 219 13.04 28.66 -1.75
C GLN A 219 14.40 28.64 -1.04
N GLN A 220 14.42 28.47 0.29
CA GLN A 220 15.66 28.40 1.06
C GLN A 220 16.53 27.20 0.66
N VAL A 221 15.92 26.05 0.40
CA VAL A 221 16.65 24.86 -0.09
C VAL A 221 17.25 25.12 -1.47
N MET A 222 16.48 25.72 -2.38
CA MET A 222 16.95 26.08 -3.72
C MET A 222 18.09 27.12 -3.69
N ASP A 223 18.04 28.08 -2.77
CA ASP A 223 19.08 29.09 -2.59
C ASP A 223 20.36 28.47 -2.02
N ALA A 224 20.24 27.59 -1.03
CA ALA A 224 21.38 26.83 -0.48
C ALA A 224 22.03 25.93 -1.54
N GLN A 225 21.22 25.34 -2.43
CA GLN A 225 21.70 24.58 -3.57
C GLN A 225 22.41 25.43 -4.63
N ALA A 226 21.94 26.65 -4.86
CA ALA A 226 22.61 27.59 -5.77
C ALA A 226 23.95 28.11 -5.23
N GLN A 227 24.12 28.14 -3.90
CA GLN A 227 25.33 28.59 -3.22
C GLN A 227 26.32 27.47 -2.90
N PHE A 228 26.00 26.22 -3.28
CA PHE A 228 26.81 25.03 -2.97
C PHE A 228 26.90 24.67 -1.47
N ASP A 229 25.99 25.19 -0.65
CA ASP A 229 25.86 24.80 0.76
C ASP A 229 25.13 23.46 0.92
N MET A 230 24.27 23.14 -0.04
CA MET A 230 23.63 21.83 -0.20
C MET A 230 23.80 21.37 -1.65
N PHE A 231 24.04 20.09 -1.88
CA PHE A 231 24.12 19.52 -3.23
C PHE A 231 22.90 18.65 -3.51
N ALA A 232 22.73 17.56 -2.76
CA ALA A 232 21.62 16.64 -2.86
C ALA A 232 20.86 16.59 -1.53
N THR A 233 19.54 16.70 -1.56
CA THR A 233 18.74 16.96 -0.36
C THR A 233 17.62 15.95 -0.15
N GLY A 234 17.39 15.62 1.11
CA GLY A 234 16.26 14.85 1.58
C GLY A 234 16.36 13.36 1.29
N ARG A 235 15.22 12.68 1.49
CA ARG A 235 15.11 11.22 1.36
C ARG A 235 15.49 10.73 -0.04
N TYR A 236 15.21 11.54 -1.05
CA TYR A 236 15.39 11.21 -2.46
C TYR A 236 16.68 11.81 -3.07
N GLN A 237 17.51 12.46 -2.27
CA GLN A 237 18.75 13.11 -2.73
C GLN A 237 18.53 14.04 -3.94
N VAL A 238 17.48 14.87 -3.90
CA VAL A 238 17.09 15.76 -5.00
C VAL A 238 18.13 16.87 -5.15
N THR A 239 18.66 17.03 -6.37
CA THR A 239 19.68 18.04 -6.74
C THR A 239 19.05 19.32 -7.30
N THR A 240 19.86 20.34 -7.56
CA THR A 240 19.43 21.71 -7.91
C THR A 240 18.49 21.80 -9.11
N ASP A 241 18.84 21.19 -10.23
CA ASP A 241 18.02 21.27 -11.45
C ASP A 241 16.71 20.45 -11.33
N PRO A 242 16.74 19.20 -10.83
CA PRO A 242 15.53 18.44 -10.55
C PRO A 242 14.57 19.15 -9.59
N LEU A 243 15.06 19.79 -8.53
CA LEU A 243 14.20 20.53 -7.59
C LEU A 243 13.52 21.72 -8.28
N LYS A 244 14.27 22.50 -9.06
CA LYS A 244 13.73 23.62 -9.86
C LYS A 244 12.68 23.16 -10.85
N GLU A 245 12.93 22.05 -11.54
CA GLU A 245 11.99 21.47 -12.49
C GLU A 245 10.73 20.93 -11.78
N ALA A 246 10.87 20.27 -10.63
CA ALA A 246 9.73 19.78 -9.85
C ALA A 246 8.83 20.92 -9.38
N VAL A 247 9.42 22.00 -8.83
CA VAL A 247 8.67 23.20 -8.42
C VAL A 247 7.86 23.78 -9.58
N ARG A 248 8.46 23.88 -10.78
CA ARG A 248 7.75 24.37 -11.98
C ARG A 248 6.67 23.42 -12.47
N ASN A 249 6.97 22.13 -12.61
CA ASN A 249 6.04 21.14 -13.18
C ASN A 249 4.84 20.86 -12.26
N LEU A 250 5.06 20.86 -10.94
CA LEU A 250 4.03 20.56 -9.96
C LEU A 250 3.36 21.83 -9.38
N ASN A 251 3.78 23.01 -9.85
CA ASN A 251 3.33 24.32 -9.37
C ASN A 251 3.38 24.42 -7.84
N LEU A 252 4.54 24.05 -7.25
CA LEU A 252 4.72 24.06 -5.80
C LEU A 252 4.89 25.50 -5.29
N ASP A 253 4.29 25.79 -4.14
CA ASP A 253 4.54 27.05 -3.44
C ASP A 253 5.95 27.04 -2.86
N VAL A 254 6.82 27.93 -3.36
CA VAL A 254 8.21 28.04 -2.92
C VAL A 254 8.35 28.46 -1.45
N ASN A 255 7.30 29.00 -0.83
CA ASN A 255 7.28 29.35 0.58
C ASN A 255 6.82 28.18 1.48
N ALA A 256 6.35 27.09 0.89
CA ALA A 256 5.98 25.90 1.66
C ALA A 256 7.22 25.19 2.23
N PRO A 257 7.10 24.55 3.40
CA PRO A 257 8.16 23.72 3.96
C PRO A 257 8.56 22.58 3.01
N TYR A 258 9.85 22.27 2.93
CA TYR A 258 10.40 21.10 2.23
C TYR A 258 10.27 19.83 3.08
N ASP A 259 9.07 19.62 3.61
CA ASP A 259 8.73 18.53 4.53
C ASP A 259 8.62 17.17 3.83
N GLU A 260 8.30 16.11 4.59
CA GLU A 260 8.15 14.76 4.06
C GLU A 260 7.13 14.70 2.91
N ALA A 261 6.00 15.39 3.07
CA ALA A 261 4.91 15.33 2.09
C ALA A 261 5.29 15.99 0.77
N ILE A 262 6.02 17.12 0.80
CA ILE A 262 6.54 17.77 -0.41
C ILE A 262 7.62 16.92 -1.07
N GLN A 263 8.52 16.32 -0.29
CA GLN A 263 9.54 15.42 -0.83
C GLN A 263 8.90 14.19 -1.51
N ASP A 264 7.93 13.54 -0.86
CA ASP A 264 7.19 12.39 -1.41
C ASP A 264 6.45 12.78 -2.69
N ARG A 265 5.81 13.95 -2.70
CA ARG A 265 5.11 14.47 -3.87
C ARG A 265 6.06 14.73 -5.05
N ILE A 266 7.25 15.28 -4.78
CA ILE A 266 8.28 15.47 -5.82
C ILE A 266 8.72 14.12 -6.41
N PHE A 267 8.95 13.13 -5.55
CA PHE A 267 9.30 11.78 -6.01
C PHE A 267 8.20 11.16 -6.88
N GLU A 268 6.96 11.15 -6.39
CA GLU A 268 5.84 10.48 -7.05
C GLU A 268 5.32 11.19 -8.29
N GLU A 269 5.10 12.50 -8.19
CA GLU A 269 4.43 13.27 -9.24
C GLU A 269 5.40 13.80 -10.29
N TYR A 270 6.66 14.03 -9.93
CA TYR A 270 7.66 14.54 -10.86
C TYR A 270 8.71 13.50 -11.23
N ILE A 271 9.45 12.93 -10.27
CA ILE A 271 10.58 12.06 -10.59
C ILE A 271 10.13 10.83 -11.38
N ILE A 272 9.20 10.03 -10.82
CA ILE A 272 8.80 8.76 -11.45
C ILE A 272 7.73 8.91 -12.54
N LYS A 273 6.96 10.00 -12.52
CA LYS A 273 5.87 10.24 -13.49
C LYS A 273 6.27 11.12 -14.67
N VAL A 274 7.04 12.19 -14.44
CA VAL A 274 7.37 13.18 -15.47
C VAL A 274 8.80 12.99 -15.98
N LYS A 275 9.79 12.93 -15.08
CA LYS A 275 11.21 12.86 -15.46
C LYS A 275 11.64 11.47 -15.93
N ARG A 276 11.08 10.42 -15.31
CA ARG A 276 11.38 9.00 -15.58
C ARG A 276 10.11 8.16 -15.81
N PRO A 277 9.30 8.49 -16.83
CA PRO A 277 7.95 7.91 -17.02
C PRO A 277 7.94 6.38 -17.22
N ALA A 278 9.07 5.77 -17.60
CA ALA A 278 9.19 4.31 -17.69
C ALA A 278 8.92 3.61 -16.35
N ILE A 279 9.22 4.26 -15.22
CA ILE A 279 8.97 3.73 -13.88
C ILE A 279 7.46 3.59 -13.67
N ILE A 280 6.70 4.68 -13.83
CA ILE A 280 5.25 4.62 -13.62
C ILE A 280 4.53 3.77 -14.67
N ALA A 281 5.01 3.77 -15.92
CA ALA A 281 4.46 2.93 -16.97
C ALA A 281 4.55 1.44 -16.63
N TYR A 282 5.61 1.02 -15.93
CA TYR A 282 5.70 -0.32 -15.38
C TYR A 282 4.79 -0.52 -14.16
N LEU A 283 4.85 0.37 -13.17
CA LEU A 283 4.14 0.21 -11.90
C LEU A 283 2.62 0.21 -12.05
N GLU A 284 2.08 1.14 -12.83
CA GLU A 284 0.63 1.33 -13.02
C GLU A 284 0.09 0.73 -14.33
N GLY A 285 0.97 0.29 -15.24
CA GLY A 285 0.61 -0.14 -16.59
C GLY A 285 1.19 -1.49 -16.99
N ASN A 286 1.47 -1.65 -18.28
CA ASN A 286 2.09 -2.83 -18.88
C ASN A 286 3.51 -2.54 -19.38
N GLY A 287 4.16 -1.51 -18.84
CA GLY A 287 5.54 -1.16 -19.17
C GLY A 287 6.54 -2.28 -18.84
N SER A 288 7.77 -2.13 -19.31
CA SER A 288 8.86 -3.09 -19.09
C SER A 288 9.55 -2.85 -17.74
N VAL A 289 9.74 -3.93 -16.97
CA VAL A 289 10.48 -3.86 -15.70
C VAL A 289 11.96 -3.52 -15.91
N ASP A 290 12.56 -3.98 -17.00
CA ASP A 290 13.96 -3.66 -17.34
C ASP A 290 14.12 -2.18 -17.71
N ASP A 291 13.13 -1.58 -18.35
CA ASP A 291 13.17 -0.15 -18.70
C ASP A 291 12.90 0.73 -17.47
N ALA A 292 12.03 0.29 -16.56
CA ALA A 292 11.84 0.94 -15.26
C ALA A 292 13.11 0.89 -14.41
N ALA A 293 13.75 -0.28 -14.28
CA ALA A 293 15.00 -0.43 -13.55
C ALA A 293 16.13 0.42 -14.15
N TYR A 294 16.24 0.46 -15.49
CA TYR A 294 17.19 1.35 -16.15
C TYR A 294 16.88 2.82 -15.90
N ALA A 295 15.61 3.22 -15.92
CA ALA A 295 15.21 4.59 -15.62
C ALA A 295 15.53 5.01 -14.17
N CYS A 296 15.45 4.09 -13.20
CA CYS A 296 15.96 4.35 -11.85
C CYS A 296 17.48 4.59 -11.85
N ALA A 297 18.26 3.80 -12.60
CA ALA A 297 19.72 3.98 -12.69
C ALA A 297 20.14 5.32 -13.36
N LEU A 298 19.28 5.89 -14.19
CA LEU A 298 19.46 7.23 -14.77
C LEU A 298 19.17 8.37 -13.79
N GLU A 299 18.54 8.07 -12.66
CA GLU A 299 18.08 9.06 -11.68
C GLU A 299 18.84 8.98 -10.37
N PHE A 300 19.09 7.76 -9.89
CA PHE A 300 19.67 7.47 -8.59
C PHE A 300 21.06 6.86 -8.78
N ALA A 301 22.08 7.57 -8.32
CA ALA A 301 23.47 7.18 -8.48
C ALA A 301 23.81 5.86 -7.73
N SER A 302 23.04 5.52 -6.70
CA SER A 302 23.15 4.26 -5.96
C SER A 302 22.72 3.02 -6.76
N VAL A 303 22.05 3.18 -7.89
CA VAL A 303 21.49 2.08 -8.67
C VAL A 303 22.40 1.68 -9.83
N GLY A 304 22.72 0.39 -9.88
CA GLY A 304 23.53 -0.21 -10.93
C GLY A 304 22.77 -0.39 -12.25
N VAL A 305 23.51 -0.30 -13.35
CA VAL A 305 23.02 -0.56 -14.71
C VAL A 305 23.29 -2.01 -15.09
N LYS A 306 22.34 -2.63 -15.80
CA LYS A 306 22.48 -3.98 -16.36
C LYS A 306 23.49 -4.01 -17.51
N GLN A 307 24.24 -5.09 -17.64
CA GLN A 307 25.26 -5.29 -18.65
C GLN A 307 24.72 -4.98 -20.06
N GLY A 308 25.53 -4.27 -20.85
CA GLY A 308 25.21 -3.92 -22.23
C GLY A 308 24.27 -2.71 -22.39
N LYS A 309 23.67 -2.18 -21.31
CA LYS A 309 22.92 -0.92 -21.39
C LYS A 309 23.88 0.29 -21.47
N PRO A 310 23.49 1.38 -22.14
CA PRO A 310 24.30 2.59 -22.20
C PRO A 310 24.52 3.21 -20.81
N ILE A 311 25.72 3.74 -20.58
CA ILE A 311 26.05 4.58 -19.42
C ILE A 311 26.42 5.99 -19.89
N SER A 312 26.65 6.93 -18.98
CA SER A 312 26.99 8.30 -19.33
C SER A 312 28.17 8.32 -20.33
N PRO A 313 28.15 9.17 -21.37
CA PRO A 313 29.25 9.28 -22.31
C PRO A 313 30.58 9.64 -21.64
N ASP A 314 31.69 9.32 -22.28
CA ASP A 314 33.01 9.67 -21.75
C ASP A 314 33.18 11.20 -21.71
N PRO A 315 33.49 11.81 -20.56
CA PRO A 315 33.62 13.27 -20.47
C PRO A 315 34.89 13.81 -21.14
N HIS A 316 35.85 12.96 -21.48
CA HIS A 316 37.16 13.34 -22.03
C HIS A 316 37.39 12.83 -23.46
N GLU A 317 36.63 11.83 -23.92
CA GLU A 317 36.71 11.29 -25.27
C GLU A 317 35.50 11.65 -26.15
N TYR A 318 35.75 11.85 -27.44
CA TYR A 318 34.73 12.16 -28.46
C TYR A 318 34.70 11.09 -29.54
N GLU A 319 33.53 10.86 -30.11
CA GLU A 319 33.34 9.98 -31.26
C GLU A 319 34.12 10.50 -32.47
N LYS A 320 34.72 9.59 -33.23
CA LYS A 320 35.48 9.90 -34.45
C LYS A 320 34.99 9.08 -35.63
N ASN A 321 34.93 9.74 -36.79
CA ASN A 321 34.71 9.10 -38.08
C ASN A 321 35.93 8.25 -38.49
N PRO A 322 35.81 7.36 -39.49
CA PRO A 322 36.93 6.55 -39.99
C PRO A 322 38.14 7.39 -40.46
N ASP A 323 37.89 8.62 -40.92
CA ASP A 323 38.91 9.60 -41.33
C ASP A 323 39.55 10.36 -40.14
N ARG A 324 39.21 10.00 -38.90
CA ARG A 324 39.64 10.62 -37.63
C ARG A 324 39.06 12.01 -37.34
N SER A 325 38.17 12.54 -38.18
CA SER A 325 37.40 13.75 -37.86
C SER A 325 36.40 13.47 -36.73
N PHE A 326 36.04 14.49 -35.95
CA PHE A 326 35.07 14.34 -34.87
C PHE A 326 33.65 14.22 -35.42
N VAL A 327 32.86 13.32 -34.84
CA VAL A 327 31.41 13.31 -35.09
C VAL A 327 30.80 14.51 -34.38
N VAL A 328 29.98 15.28 -35.09
CA VAL A 328 29.31 16.48 -34.56
C VAL A 328 27.79 16.35 -34.62
N ASP A 329 27.10 17.00 -33.69
CA ASP A 329 25.64 17.11 -33.69
C ASP A 329 25.12 18.13 -34.72
N LYS A 330 23.79 18.32 -34.78
CA LYS A 330 23.15 19.28 -35.69
C LYS A 330 23.58 20.73 -35.47
N ASN A 331 24.14 21.04 -34.30
CA ASN A 331 24.62 22.36 -33.90
C ASN A 331 26.15 22.47 -34.00
N HIS A 332 26.82 21.50 -34.63
CA HIS A 332 28.27 21.42 -34.79
C HIS A 332 29.06 21.19 -33.48
N HIS A 333 28.42 20.74 -32.40
CA HIS A 333 29.12 20.32 -31.18
C HIS A 333 29.64 18.89 -31.31
N ARG A 334 30.85 18.63 -30.81
CA ARG A 334 31.44 17.29 -30.83
C ARG A 334 30.63 16.34 -29.95
N ILE A 335 30.37 15.14 -30.47
CA ILE A 335 29.63 14.11 -29.75
C ILE A 335 30.60 13.32 -28.86
N HIS A 336 30.30 13.25 -27.57
CA HIS A 336 31.07 12.45 -26.63
C HIS A 336 30.97 10.95 -26.92
N LYS A 337 32.06 10.22 -26.65
CA LYS A 337 32.14 8.78 -26.92
C LYS A 337 31.12 8.00 -26.09
N LYS A 338 30.33 7.16 -26.75
CA LYS A 338 29.34 6.31 -26.07
C LYS A 338 30.03 5.24 -25.25
N ARG A 339 29.46 4.96 -24.07
CA ARG A 339 29.93 3.91 -23.17
C ARG A 339 28.77 2.98 -22.81
N TYR A 340 29.10 1.74 -22.48
CA TYR A 340 28.15 0.71 -22.08
C TYR A 340 28.65 0.02 -20.81
N ALA A 341 27.71 -0.44 -19.99
CA ALA A 341 28.04 -1.25 -18.81
C ALA A 341 28.70 -2.56 -19.25
N SER A 342 29.97 -2.77 -18.90
CA SER A 342 30.72 -4.00 -19.20
C SER A 342 30.28 -5.20 -18.37
N ALA A 343 29.65 -4.97 -17.21
CA ALA A 343 29.10 -5.97 -16.30
C ALA A 343 27.88 -5.38 -15.56
N ASP A 344 27.08 -6.24 -14.93
CA ASP A 344 25.98 -5.82 -14.06
C ASP A 344 26.50 -5.03 -12.85
N GLY A 345 25.73 -4.01 -12.44
CA GLY A 345 26.05 -3.22 -11.25
C GLY A 345 26.99 -2.05 -11.51
N ILE A 346 27.35 -1.76 -12.76
CA ILE A 346 28.12 -0.56 -13.11
C ILE A 346 27.22 0.67 -13.01
N GLY A 347 27.67 1.71 -12.31
CA GLY A 347 26.89 2.94 -12.16
C GLY A 347 26.74 3.69 -13.48
N TYR A 348 25.59 4.32 -13.69
CA TYR A 348 25.37 5.12 -14.90
C TYR A 348 26.41 6.24 -15.04
N TYR A 349 26.84 6.83 -13.91
CA TYR A 349 27.83 7.91 -13.87
C TYR A 349 29.27 7.42 -13.65
N ASN A 350 29.56 6.15 -13.92
CA ASN A 350 30.87 5.56 -13.64
C ASN A 350 32.04 6.40 -14.23
N GLY A 351 33.04 6.68 -13.39
CA GLY A 351 34.23 7.49 -13.73
C GLY A 351 34.28 8.87 -13.07
N ASP A 352 33.21 9.34 -12.43
CA ASP A 352 33.16 10.65 -11.77
C ASP A 352 33.79 10.70 -10.36
N LYS A 353 34.26 9.56 -9.83
CA LYS A 353 34.86 9.33 -8.50
C LYS A 353 33.99 9.69 -7.28
N LEU A 354 32.84 10.32 -7.48
CA LEU A 354 31.93 10.77 -6.42
C LEU A 354 30.81 9.75 -6.19
N ASN A 355 30.29 9.16 -7.26
CA ASN A 355 29.13 8.30 -7.19
C ASN A 355 29.51 6.83 -6.94
N LYS A 356 28.73 6.17 -6.08
CA LYS A 356 28.92 4.77 -5.72
C LYS A 356 27.60 4.02 -5.89
N VAL A 357 27.69 2.83 -6.47
CA VAL A 357 26.56 1.90 -6.60
C VAL A 357 26.46 1.03 -5.37
N PHE A 358 25.24 0.83 -4.89
CA PHE A 358 24.91 -0.04 -3.77
C PHE A 358 23.82 -1.05 -4.11
N ILE A 359 23.02 -0.79 -5.15
CA ILE A 359 21.87 -1.62 -5.54
C ILE A 359 22.17 -2.31 -6.86
N MET A 360 22.09 -3.64 -6.88
CA MET A 360 22.22 -4.42 -8.11
C MET A 360 20.94 -4.36 -8.96
N PRO A 361 21.04 -4.46 -10.30
CA PRO A 361 19.88 -4.42 -11.18
C PRO A 361 18.80 -5.45 -10.84
N ASP A 362 19.21 -6.68 -10.52
CA ASP A 362 18.27 -7.77 -10.22
C ASP A 362 17.50 -7.55 -8.91
N ASP A 363 18.16 -7.01 -7.88
CA ASP A 363 17.51 -6.66 -6.60
C ASP A 363 16.46 -5.58 -6.81
N LEU A 364 16.77 -4.55 -7.61
CA LEU A 364 15.83 -3.50 -7.94
C LEU A 364 14.65 -4.04 -8.78
N ILE A 365 14.92 -4.89 -9.78
CA ILE A 365 13.88 -5.53 -10.60
C ILE A 365 12.92 -6.32 -9.71
N GLN A 366 13.45 -7.06 -8.73
CA GLN A 366 12.61 -7.79 -7.79
C GLN A 366 11.76 -6.83 -6.94
N LYS A 367 12.34 -5.74 -6.42
CA LYS A 367 11.56 -4.77 -5.63
C LYS A 367 10.53 -3.99 -6.43
N LEU A 368 10.79 -3.73 -7.70
CA LEU A 368 9.79 -3.17 -8.62
C LEU A 368 8.60 -4.15 -8.79
N LYS A 369 8.86 -5.45 -8.96
CA LYS A 369 7.81 -6.49 -9.01
C LYS A 369 7.03 -6.56 -7.70
N ASP A 370 7.72 -6.59 -6.56
CA ASP A 370 7.10 -6.61 -5.23
C ASP A 370 6.16 -5.41 -5.07
N SER A 371 6.65 -4.21 -5.40
CA SER A 371 5.87 -2.96 -5.31
C SER A 371 4.63 -2.98 -6.16
N LYS A 372 4.73 -3.48 -7.40
CA LYS A 372 3.59 -3.60 -8.30
C LYS A 372 2.56 -4.59 -7.76
N ASN A 373 3.00 -5.72 -7.19
CA ASN A 373 2.11 -6.74 -6.66
C ASN A 373 1.40 -6.30 -5.37
N GLU A 374 2.03 -5.46 -4.53
CA GLU A 374 1.39 -4.91 -3.32
C GLU A 374 0.33 -3.84 -3.62
N ALA A 375 0.44 -3.20 -4.80
CA ALA A 375 -0.52 -2.20 -5.27
C ALA A 375 -1.75 -2.81 -5.97
N GLN A 376 -1.64 -4.05 -6.45
CA GLN A 376 -2.72 -4.84 -7.06
C GLN A 376 -3.48 -5.66 -6.00
#